data_AF-A0A4R2R9J2-F1
#
_entry.id   AF-A0A4R2R9J2-F1
#
_cell.length_a   1.000
_cell.length_b   1.000
_cell.length_c   1.000
_cell.angle_alpha   90.00
_cell.angle_beta   90.00
_cell.angle_gamma   90.00
#
_symmetry.space_group_name_H-M   'P 1'
#
loop_
_entity.id
_entity.type
_entity.pdbx_description
1 polymer ?
#
loop_
_entity_poly.entity_id
_entity_poly.type
_entity_poly.pdbx_seq_one_letter_code
_entity_poly.pdbx_strand_id
1 'polypeptide(L)'
;MHSSFVDYEYILKRDFEEIIKHMNTIYTEKRVDESKKILKNLHKSLWVIIIWNIEMKKKYPGIVFFRGLISNLISSLHIIIIRDAKMLNFMERNSIEIFLRFIIALTDNTKTNEKPSNMFCFLFDKYKKQNYIHDNLQKIKNIYSIVSENIHSTTYIPDQPYECLIDYNDYYSDELLNEATNKYINIIRYFNNILVNLELKTFLGIDIKRQSIIRDFMWKEDLDSLLSLINRK
;
A
#
# COMPACT_ATOMS: atom_id res chain seq x y z
N MET A 1 16.00 16.45 29.34
CA MET A 1 14.79 16.65 28.50
C MET A 1 14.35 15.30 27.93
N HIS A 2 13.57 14.53 28.69
CA HIS A 2 12.99 13.24 28.27
C HIS A 2 11.55 13.21 28.76
N SER A 3 10.62 13.67 27.92
CA SER A 3 9.18 13.57 28.17
C SER A 3 8.43 14.10 26.95
N SER A 4 8.09 13.21 26.00
CA SER A 4 6.96 13.36 25.05
C SER A 4 6.85 12.24 24.00
N PHE A 5 7.64 11.15 24.08
CA PHE A 5 7.30 9.89 23.40
C PHE A 5 6.08 9.25 24.09
N VAL A 6 4.91 9.87 23.96
CA VAL A 6 3.66 9.10 24.10
C VAL A 6 3.65 8.19 22.88
N ASP A 7 4.01 6.95 23.15
CA ASP A 7 4.56 5.99 22.21
C ASP A 7 3.51 5.60 21.15
N TYR A 8 3.69 6.06 19.91
CA TYR A 8 2.81 5.66 18.82
C TYR A 8 2.84 4.12 18.65
N GLU A 9 3.93 3.46 19.07
CA GLU A 9 4.04 2.01 19.10
C GLU A 9 3.02 1.38 20.04
N TYR A 10 2.69 2.01 21.17
CA TYR A 10 1.64 1.52 22.07
C TYR A 10 0.27 1.55 21.38
N ILE A 11 -0.03 2.61 20.64
CA ILE A 11 -1.29 2.73 19.88
C ILE A 11 -1.36 1.64 18.81
N LEU A 12 -0.29 1.48 18.02
CA LEU A 12 -0.22 0.45 16.98
C LEU A 12 -0.32 -0.95 17.57
N LYS A 13 0.38 -1.23 18.67
CA LYS A 13 0.37 -2.53 19.34
C LYS A 13 -1.03 -2.89 19.83
N ARG A 14 -1.68 -1.98 20.57
CA ARG A 14 -3.04 -2.20 21.09
C ARG A 14 -4.04 -2.44 19.96
N ASP A 15 -3.98 -1.63 18.91
CA ASP A 15 -4.86 -1.78 17.75
C ASP A 15 -4.62 -3.11 17.01
N PHE A 16 -3.36 -3.52 16.87
CA PHE A 16 -3.01 -4.81 16.28
C PHE A 16 -3.51 -5.99 17.12
N GLU A 17 -3.43 -5.90 18.45
CA GLU A 17 -3.97 -6.93 19.36
C GLU A 17 -5.48 -7.10 19.18
N GLU A 18 -6.24 -6.02 19.02
CA GLU A 18 -7.68 -6.10 18.72
C GLU A 18 -7.96 -6.71 17.34
N ILE A 19 -7.15 -6.41 16.33
CA ILE A 19 -7.25 -7.08 15.01
C ILE A 19 -7.02 -8.58 15.15
N ILE A 20 -5.98 -9.01 15.86
CA ILE A 20 -5.69 -10.44 16.06
C ILE A 20 -6.83 -11.12 16.81
N LYS A 21 -7.33 -10.48 17.88
CA LYS A 21 -8.50 -10.97 18.63
C LYS A 21 -9.71 -11.16 17.73
N HIS A 22 -10.01 -10.19 16.86
CA HIS A 22 -11.10 -10.30 15.90
C HIS A 22 -10.86 -11.41 14.86
N MET A 23 -9.65 -11.55 14.34
CA MET A 23 -9.33 -12.61 13.38
C MET A 23 -9.48 -14.01 14.00
N ASN A 24 -9.14 -14.19 15.28
CA ASN A 24 -9.37 -15.43 16.03
C ASN A 24 -10.85 -15.77 16.22
N THR A 25 -11.78 -14.82 16.07
CA THR A 25 -13.22 -15.14 16.09
C THR A 25 -13.72 -15.74 14.77
N ILE A 26 -12.93 -15.62 13.69
CA ILE A 26 -13.30 -16.03 12.33
C ILE A 26 -12.48 -17.25 11.89
N TYR A 27 -11.20 -17.28 12.22
CA TYR A 27 -10.24 -18.31 11.82
C TYR A 27 -9.67 -19.05 13.03
N THR A 28 -9.13 -20.24 12.81
CA THR A 28 -8.45 -21.00 13.87
C THR A 28 -7.23 -20.23 14.40
N GLU A 29 -7.04 -20.19 15.72
CA GLU A 29 -5.91 -19.49 16.37
C GLU A 29 -4.56 -19.86 15.76
N LYS A 30 -4.33 -21.16 15.50
CA LYS A 30 -3.11 -21.66 14.86
C LYS A 30 -2.76 -20.92 13.56
N ARG A 31 -3.73 -20.76 12.65
CA ARG A 31 -3.52 -20.08 11.36
C ARG A 31 -3.23 -18.58 11.53
N VAL A 32 -3.88 -17.94 12.51
CA VAL A 32 -3.68 -16.52 12.80
C VAL A 32 -2.29 -16.28 13.37
N ASP A 33 -1.84 -17.12 14.31
CA ASP A 33 -0.50 -17.01 14.91
C ASP A 33 0.62 -17.27 13.89
N GLU A 34 0.46 -18.24 12.99
CA GLU A 34 1.38 -18.47 11.86
C GLU A 34 1.54 -17.22 10.97
N SER A 35 0.47 -16.43 10.82
CA SER A 35 0.42 -15.24 9.95
C SER A 35 0.80 -13.94 10.67
N LYS A 36 0.95 -13.95 12.00
CA LYS A 36 0.98 -12.75 12.85
C LYS A 36 2.07 -11.76 12.50
N LYS A 37 3.28 -12.24 12.15
CA LYS A 37 4.40 -11.38 11.75
C LYS A 37 4.08 -10.60 10.47
N ILE A 38 3.50 -11.26 9.48
CA ILE A 38 3.13 -10.67 8.20
C ILE A 38 1.97 -9.67 8.38
N LEU A 39 0.96 -10.07 9.15
CA LEU A 39 -0.18 -9.22 9.51
C LEU A 39 0.26 -7.92 10.19
N LYS A 40 1.25 -7.99 11.10
CA LYS A 40 1.79 -6.80 11.79
C LYS A 40 2.40 -5.79 10.82
N ASN A 41 3.10 -6.25 9.79
CA ASN A 41 3.72 -5.37 8.80
C ASN A 41 2.66 -4.72 7.88
N LEU A 42 1.66 -5.50 7.45
CA LEU A 42 0.56 -4.96 6.66
C LEU A 42 -0.28 -3.97 7.46
N HIS A 43 -0.52 -4.25 8.75
CA HIS A 43 -1.20 -3.35 9.69
C HIS A 43 -0.53 -1.99 9.81
N LYS A 44 0.81 -1.95 9.94
CA LYS A 44 1.55 -0.68 9.95
C LYS A 44 1.36 0.10 8.63
N SER A 45 1.34 -0.62 7.50
CA SER A 45 1.08 -0.03 6.17
C SER A 45 -0.33 0.57 6.08
N LEU A 46 -1.33 -0.12 6.65
CA LEU A 46 -2.71 0.37 6.76
C LEU A 46 -2.80 1.67 7.56
N TRP A 47 -2.09 1.77 8.69
CA TRP A 47 -2.06 3.00 9.49
C TRP A 47 -1.50 4.20 8.72
N VAL A 48 -0.44 4.00 7.92
CA VAL A 48 0.11 5.06 7.05
C VAL A 48 -0.95 5.58 6.07
N ILE A 49 -1.68 4.68 5.41
CA ILE A 49 -2.75 5.04 4.48
C ILE A 49 -3.94 5.71 5.20
N ILE A 50 -4.29 5.26 6.41
CA ILE A 50 -5.34 5.90 7.23
C ILE A 50 -4.96 7.34 7.59
N ILE A 51 -3.72 7.59 7.99
CA ILE A 51 -3.24 8.94 8.30
C ILE A 51 -3.35 9.83 7.06
N TRP A 52 -2.85 9.37 5.91
CA TRP A 52 -2.98 10.11 4.66
C TRP A 52 -4.43 10.35 4.27
N ASN A 53 -5.33 9.38 4.44
CA ASN A 53 -6.76 9.56 4.17
C ASN A 53 -7.37 10.69 5.01
N ILE A 54 -7.05 10.74 6.31
CA ILE A 54 -7.54 11.79 7.21
C ILE A 54 -7.09 13.17 6.71
N GLU A 55 -5.82 13.32 6.37
CA GLU A 55 -5.25 14.62 6.01
C GLU A 55 -5.62 15.05 4.57
N MET A 56 -5.66 14.10 3.63
CA MET A 56 -6.12 14.36 2.27
C MET A 56 -7.61 14.68 2.23
N LYS A 57 -8.45 14.06 3.06
CA LYS A 57 -9.88 14.41 3.14
C LYS A 57 -10.11 15.82 3.66
N LYS A 58 -9.30 16.31 4.59
CA LYS A 58 -9.37 17.70 5.07
C LYS A 58 -9.00 18.68 3.97
N LYS A 59 -7.95 18.38 3.20
CA LYS A 59 -7.42 19.28 2.17
C LYS A 59 -8.19 19.23 0.85
N TYR A 60 -8.65 18.03 0.48
CA TYR A 60 -9.30 17.71 -0.79
C TYR A 60 -10.58 16.88 -0.55
N PRO A 61 -11.63 17.47 0.07
CA PRO A 61 -12.82 16.73 0.49
C PRO A 61 -13.58 16.02 -0.65
N GLY A 62 -13.41 16.45 -1.90
CA GLY A 62 -14.02 15.83 -3.09
C GLY A 62 -13.27 14.61 -3.64
N ILE A 63 -12.06 14.29 -3.15
CA ILE A 63 -11.22 13.20 -3.66
C ILE A 63 -11.36 11.97 -2.76
N VAL A 64 -11.99 10.90 -3.25
CA VAL A 64 -12.43 9.75 -2.43
C VAL A 64 -11.72 8.41 -2.69
N PHE A 65 -10.51 8.45 -3.26
CA PHE A 65 -9.77 7.23 -3.64
C PHE A 65 -9.22 6.41 -2.46
N PHE A 66 -8.85 7.06 -1.35
CA PHE A 66 -8.24 6.39 -0.20
C PHE A 66 -9.14 5.33 0.46
N ARG A 67 -10.46 5.47 0.36
CA ARG A 67 -11.40 4.46 0.86
C ARG A 67 -11.17 3.10 0.18
N GLY A 68 -10.89 3.11 -1.13
CA GLY A 68 -10.57 1.89 -1.88
C GLY A 68 -9.26 1.26 -1.43
N LEU A 69 -8.21 2.07 -1.22
CA LEU A 69 -6.92 1.59 -0.70
C LEU A 69 -7.06 0.94 0.68
N ILE A 70 -7.78 1.60 1.59
CA ILE A 70 -8.06 1.08 2.93
C ILE A 70 -8.82 -0.24 2.84
N SER A 71 -9.86 -0.31 1.99
CA SER A 71 -10.64 -1.53 1.79
C SER A 71 -9.76 -2.68 1.30
N ASN A 72 -8.90 -2.45 0.30
CA ASN A 72 -8.00 -3.48 -0.21
C ASN A 72 -7.01 -3.97 0.86
N LEU A 73 -6.47 -3.07 1.68
CA LEU A 73 -5.56 -3.43 2.77
C LEU A 73 -6.25 -4.22 3.89
N ILE A 74 -7.49 -3.86 4.23
CA ILE A 74 -8.30 -4.63 5.19
C ILE A 74 -8.61 -6.03 4.63
N SER A 75 -9.05 -6.13 3.38
CA SER A 75 -9.27 -7.42 2.71
C SER A 75 -8.00 -8.27 2.67
N SER A 76 -6.84 -7.63 2.53
CA SER A 76 -5.55 -8.31 2.49
C SER A 76 -5.17 -9.00 3.81
N LEU A 77 -5.65 -8.49 4.96
CA LEU A 77 -5.49 -9.17 6.25
C LEU A 77 -6.16 -10.56 6.24
N HIS A 78 -7.36 -10.65 5.68
CA HIS A 78 -8.08 -11.93 5.52
C HIS A 78 -7.37 -12.84 4.51
N ILE A 79 -6.97 -12.28 3.37
CA ILE A 79 -6.28 -13.00 2.28
C ILE A 79 -4.99 -13.65 2.77
N ILE A 80 -4.24 -12.98 3.64
CA ILE A 80 -3.02 -13.55 4.24
C ILE A 80 -3.33 -14.80 5.07
N ILE A 81 -4.39 -14.78 5.89
CA ILE A 81 -4.75 -15.91 6.76
C ILE A 81 -5.24 -17.12 5.95
N ILE A 82 -5.95 -16.88 4.84
CA ILE A 82 -6.38 -17.94 3.91
C ILE A 82 -5.28 -18.35 2.92
N ARG A 83 -4.16 -17.61 2.90
CA ARG A 83 -2.94 -17.88 2.13
C ARG A 83 -3.11 -17.84 0.61
N ASP A 84 -3.90 -16.89 0.10
CA ASP A 84 -4.13 -16.71 -1.34
C ASP A 84 -3.27 -15.58 -1.93
N ALA A 85 -2.07 -15.94 -2.43
CA ALA A 85 -1.14 -14.97 -3.00
C ALA A 85 -1.65 -14.34 -4.32
N LYS A 86 -2.43 -15.07 -5.12
CA LYS A 86 -3.04 -14.52 -6.35
C LYS A 86 -4.04 -13.41 -6.02
N MET A 87 -4.90 -13.63 -5.03
CA MET A 87 -5.82 -12.60 -4.56
C MET A 87 -5.09 -11.41 -3.95
N LEU A 88 -3.96 -11.64 -3.27
CA LEU A 88 -3.13 -10.57 -2.74
C LEU A 88 -2.54 -9.71 -3.86
N ASN A 89 -2.01 -10.32 -4.92
CA ASN A 89 -1.52 -9.63 -6.13
C ASN A 89 -2.64 -8.83 -6.80
N PHE A 90 -3.87 -9.36 -6.82
CA PHE A 90 -5.03 -8.64 -7.33
C PHE A 90 -5.34 -7.38 -6.50
N MET A 91 -5.30 -7.49 -5.15
CA MET A 91 -5.46 -6.33 -4.26
C MET A 91 -4.37 -5.29 -4.46
N GLU A 92 -3.12 -5.74 -4.63
CA GLU A 92 -1.98 -4.87 -4.91
C GLU A 92 -2.16 -4.11 -6.22
N ARG A 93 -2.50 -4.81 -7.30
CA ARG A 93 -2.81 -4.21 -8.61
C ARG A 93 -3.89 -3.14 -8.49
N ASN A 94 -5.02 -3.47 -7.84
CA ASN A 94 -6.12 -2.54 -7.65
C ASN A 94 -5.69 -1.30 -6.85
N SER A 95 -4.87 -1.49 -5.82
CA SER A 95 -4.32 -0.39 -5.02
C SER A 95 -3.40 0.53 -5.84
N ILE A 96 -2.58 -0.02 -6.74
CA ILE A 96 -1.80 0.80 -7.68
C ILE A 96 -2.72 1.66 -8.54
N GLU A 97 -3.73 1.05 -9.18
CA GLU A 97 -4.65 1.79 -10.05
C GLU A 97 -5.38 2.91 -9.28
N ILE A 98 -5.87 2.63 -8.07
CA ILE A 98 -6.52 3.63 -7.21
C ILE A 98 -5.55 4.76 -6.85
N PHE A 99 -4.30 4.44 -6.51
CA PHE A 99 -3.31 5.45 -6.16
C PHE A 99 -2.95 6.35 -7.35
N LEU A 100 -2.78 5.78 -8.56
CA LEU A 100 -2.52 6.57 -9.76
C LEU A 100 -3.67 7.55 -10.03
N ARG A 101 -4.92 7.09 -9.91
CA ARG A 101 -6.11 7.96 -10.04
C ARG A 101 -6.11 9.08 -9.02
N PHE A 102 -5.71 8.79 -7.79
CA PHE A 102 -5.58 9.81 -6.75
C PHE A 102 -4.56 10.90 -7.14
N ILE A 103 -3.34 10.52 -7.53
CA ILE A 103 -2.30 11.49 -7.90
C ILE A 103 -2.71 12.31 -9.13
N ILE A 104 -3.37 11.67 -10.10
CA ILE A 104 -3.93 12.36 -11.26
C ILE A 104 -4.99 13.36 -10.80
N ALA A 105 -5.92 12.99 -9.93
CA ALA A 105 -6.97 13.88 -9.43
C ALA A 105 -6.42 15.12 -8.70
N LEU A 106 -5.24 15.03 -8.07
CA LEU A 106 -4.58 16.20 -7.47
C LEU A 106 -4.12 17.25 -8.50
N THR A 107 -3.97 16.86 -9.76
CA THR A 107 -3.37 17.71 -10.80
C THR A 107 -4.27 17.97 -12.01
N ASP A 108 -5.04 16.97 -12.42
CA ASP A 108 -5.97 16.99 -13.56
C ASP A 108 -7.03 15.89 -13.39
N ASN A 109 -8.21 16.26 -12.87
CA ASN A 109 -9.27 15.31 -12.58
C ASN A 109 -9.89 14.66 -13.84
N THR A 110 -9.69 15.23 -15.03
CA THR A 110 -10.28 14.72 -16.28
C THR A 110 -9.66 13.40 -16.75
N LYS A 111 -8.45 13.10 -16.29
CA LYS A 111 -7.67 11.91 -16.71
C LYS A 111 -7.77 10.72 -15.75
N THR A 112 -8.65 10.79 -14.77
CA THR A 112 -8.79 9.76 -13.72
C THR A 112 -9.39 8.44 -14.20
N ASN A 113 -10.03 8.42 -15.38
CA ASN A 113 -10.65 7.23 -15.96
C ASN A 113 -9.82 6.60 -17.09
N GLU A 114 -8.58 7.03 -17.28
CA GLU A 114 -7.68 6.52 -18.31
C GLU A 114 -7.26 5.07 -18.07
N LYS A 115 -6.68 4.42 -19.08
CA LYS A 115 -6.01 3.12 -18.88
C LYS A 115 -4.75 3.30 -18.02
N PRO A 116 -4.36 2.32 -17.19
CA PRO A 116 -3.17 2.42 -16.34
C PRO A 116 -1.87 2.79 -17.09
N SER A 117 -1.68 2.28 -18.31
CA SER A 117 -0.55 2.68 -19.17
C SER A 117 -0.52 4.19 -19.46
N ASN A 118 -1.67 4.77 -19.78
CA ASN A 118 -1.83 6.19 -20.05
C ASN A 118 -1.64 7.03 -18.78
N MET A 119 -2.14 6.52 -17.64
CA MET A 119 -1.92 7.15 -16.33
C MET A 119 -0.43 7.26 -16.00
N PHE A 120 0.33 6.17 -16.17
CA PHE A 120 1.79 6.20 -15.97
C PHE A 120 2.48 7.19 -16.91
N CYS A 121 2.17 7.16 -18.21
CA CYS A 121 2.75 8.10 -19.17
C CYS A 121 2.51 9.56 -18.75
N PHE A 122 1.26 9.90 -18.42
CA PHE A 122 0.90 11.23 -17.94
C PHE A 122 1.69 11.65 -16.70
N LEU A 123 1.82 10.76 -15.71
CA LEU A 123 2.53 11.04 -14.48
C LEU A 123 4.05 11.18 -14.70
N PHE A 124 4.66 10.36 -15.55
CA PHE A 124 6.07 10.51 -15.90
C PHE A 124 6.36 11.84 -16.60
N ASP A 125 5.51 12.25 -17.54
CA ASP A 125 5.63 13.56 -18.19
C ASP A 125 5.47 14.70 -17.18
N LYS A 126 4.47 14.59 -16.30
CA LYS A 126 4.19 15.60 -15.26
C LYS A 126 5.35 15.79 -14.29
N TYR A 127 6.00 14.69 -13.89
CA TYR A 127 7.05 14.66 -12.88
C TYR A 127 8.46 14.46 -13.46
N LYS A 128 8.64 14.70 -14.76
CA LYS A 128 9.91 14.50 -15.49
C LYS A 128 11.13 15.18 -14.86
N LYS A 129 10.94 16.31 -14.17
CA LYS A 129 12.01 17.07 -13.49
C LYS A 129 12.17 16.75 -12.00
N GLN A 130 11.34 15.85 -11.46
CA GLN A 130 11.30 15.49 -10.04
C GLN A 130 11.79 14.06 -9.87
N ASN A 131 13.12 13.87 -10.02
CA ASN A 131 13.76 12.54 -10.07
C ASN A 131 13.28 11.59 -8.98
N TYR A 132 13.16 12.07 -7.73
CA TYR A 132 12.71 11.22 -6.63
C TYR A 132 11.29 10.66 -6.83
N ILE A 133 10.34 11.49 -7.27
CA ILE A 133 8.97 11.01 -7.57
C ILE A 133 8.98 10.10 -8.79
N HIS A 134 9.75 10.46 -9.82
CA HIS A 134 9.90 9.67 -11.04
C HIS A 134 10.44 8.26 -10.74
N ASP A 135 11.45 8.14 -9.88
CA ASP A 135 12.05 6.86 -9.48
C ASP A 135 11.06 5.98 -8.71
N ASN A 136 10.27 6.57 -7.79
CA ASN A 136 9.22 5.86 -7.09
C ASN A 136 8.11 5.40 -8.06
N LEU A 137 7.71 6.24 -9.03
CA LEU A 137 6.75 5.85 -10.07
C LEU A 137 7.26 4.71 -10.95
N GLN A 138 8.56 4.71 -11.30
CA GLN A 138 9.17 3.62 -12.06
C GLN A 138 9.14 2.30 -11.29
N LYS A 139 9.44 2.32 -9.98
CA LYS A 139 9.34 1.14 -9.12
C LYS A 139 7.91 0.62 -9.02
N ILE A 140 6.93 1.53 -8.88
CA ILE A 140 5.49 1.17 -8.90
C ILE A 140 5.11 0.54 -10.24
N LYS A 141 5.54 1.10 -11.37
CA LYS A 141 5.26 0.56 -12.70
C LYS A 141 5.84 -0.84 -12.89
N ASN A 142 7.07 -1.07 -12.43
CA ASN A 142 7.71 -2.38 -12.53
C ASN A 142 6.92 -3.44 -11.75
N ILE A 143 6.48 -3.10 -10.53
CA ILE A 143 5.65 -4.01 -9.72
C ILE A 143 4.29 -4.22 -10.39
N TYR A 144 3.65 -3.16 -10.90
CA TYR A 144 2.37 -3.24 -11.61
C TYR A 144 2.44 -4.26 -12.76
N SER A 145 3.48 -4.20 -13.60
CA SER A 145 3.68 -5.17 -14.69
C SER A 145 3.75 -6.61 -14.17
N ILE A 146 4.54 -6.86 -13.12
CA ILE A 146 4.70 -8.20 -12.53
C ILE A 146 3.37 -8.72 -11.97
N VAL A 147 2.65 -7.92 -11.20
CA VAL A 147 1.38 -8.37 -10.61
C VAL A 147 0.29 -8.54 -11.66
N SER A 148 0.29 -7.72 -12.72
CA SER A 148 -0.63 -7.86 -13.85
C SER A 148 -0.42 -9.18 -14.62
N GLU A 149 0.83 -9.64 -14.74
CA GLU A 149 1.11 -10.95 -15.35
C GLU A 149 0.68 -12.11 -14.44
N ASN A 150 0.90 -11.99 -13.13
CA ASN A 150 0.66 -13.07 -12.16
C ASN A 150 -0.80 -13.31 -11.75
N ILE A 151 -1.72 -12.42 -12.13
CA ILE A 151 -3.17 -12.59 -11.85
C ILE A 151 -3.92 -13.37 -12.94
N HIS A 152 -3.30 -13.57 -14.10
CA HIS A 152 -3.90 -14.34 -15.19
C HIS A 152 -3.52 -15.82 -15.06
N SER A 153 -4.46 -16.72 -15.37
CA SER A 153 -4.11 -18.13 -15.54
C SER A 153 -3.14 -18.24 -16.72
N THR A 154 -2.00 -18.88 -16.51
CA THR A 154 -1.05 -19.23 -17.57
C THR A 154 -1.61 -20.32 -18.50
N THR A 155 -2.64 -21.01 -18.02
CA THR A 155 -3.21 -22.21 -18.62
C THR A 155 -4.66 -21.86 -18.98
N TYR A 156 -4.84 -21.19 -20.13
CA TYR A 156 -6.16 -21.04 -20.74
C TYR A 156 -6.36 -22.18 -21.72
N ILE A 157 -7.28 -23.08 -21.41
CA ILE A 157 -7.69 -24.17 -22.29
C ILE A 157 -9.12 -23.87 -22.75
N PRO A 158 -9.32 -23.57 -24.05
CA PRO A 158 -10.64 -23.36 -24.61
C PRO A 158 -11.60 -24.50 -24.22
N ASP A 159 -12.83 -24.15 -23.86
CA ASP A 159 -13.90 -25.10 -23.51
C ASP A 159 -13.70 -25.95 -22.24
N GLN A 160 -12.62 -25.71 -21.46
CA GLN A 160 -12.35 -26.43 -20.21
C GLN A 160 -12.08 -25.48 -19.03
N PRO A 161 -13.07 -24.65 -18.62
CA PRO A 161 -12.89 -23.68 -17.54
C PRO A 161 -12.55 -24.32 -16.17
N TYR A 162 -12.86 -25.61 -15.97
CA TYR A 162 -12.51 -26.32 -14.74
C TYR A 162 -11.01 -26.60 -14.64
N GLU A 163 -10.29 -26.77 -15.76
CA GLU A 163 -8.85 -27.03 -15.73
C GLU A 163 -8.07 -25.79 -15.28
N CYS A 164 -8.57 -24.60 -15.61
CA CYS A 164 -8.07 -23.33 -15.07
C CYS A 164 -8.20 -23.23 -13.53
N LEU A 165 -9.04 -24.04 -12.89
CA LEU A 165 -9.21 -24.08 -11.43
C LEU A 165 -8.25 -25.07 -10.75
N ILE A 166 -7.69 -26.04 -11.49
CA ILE A 166 -6.76 -27.04 -10.96
C ILE A 166 -5.51 -26.32 -10.43
N ASP A 167 -5.00 -25.33 -11.18
CA ASP A 167 -3.87 -24.47 -10.80
C ASP A 167 -4.20 -23.43 -9.68
N TYR A 168 -5.43 -23.44 -9.17
CA TYR A 168 -5.89 -22.57 -8.08
C TYR A 168 -6.02 -23.31 -6.74
N ASN A 169 -6.03 -24.65 -6.76
CA ASN A 169 -6.19 -25.49 -5.56
C ASN A 169 -4.89 -25.68 -4.77
N ASP A 170 -3.74 -25.36 -5.36
CA ASP A 170 -2.47 -25.44 -4.65
C ASP A 170 -2.37 -24.29 -3.65
N TYR A 171 -2.28 -24.65 -2.35
CA TYR A 171 -1.92 -23.70 -1.31
C TYR A 171 -0.59 -23.04 -1.68
N TYR A 172 -0.55 -21.70 -1.71
CA TYR A 172 0.71 -21.00 -1.89
C TYR A 172 1.67 -21.34 -0.75
N SER A 173 2.92 -21.61 -1.12
CA SER A 173 4.01 -21.76 -0.16
C SER A 173 4.11 -20.50 0.71
N ASP A 174 4.63 -20.66 1.93
CA ASP A 174 4.94 -19.52 2.81
C ASP A 174 5.81 -18.48 2.10
N GLU A 175 6.72 -18.93 1.26
CA GLU A 175 7.62 -18.08 0.50
C GLU A 175 6.86 -17.18 -0.48
N LEU A 176 5.94 -17.74 -1.29
CA LEU A 176 5.16 -16.97 -2.26
C LEU A 176 4.24 -15.95 -1.57
N LEU A 177 3.64 -16.33 -0.43
CA LEU A 177 2.80 -15.42 0.34
C LEU A 177 3.63 -14.28 0.97
N ASN A 178 4.79 -14.60 1.52
CA ASN A 178 5.72 -13.60 2.06
C ASN A 178 6.21 -12.65 0.98
N GLU A 179 6.57 -13.17 -0.20
CA GLU A 179 7.02 -12.36 -1.34
C GLU A 179 5.92 -11.40 -1.80
N ALA A 180 4.70 -11.90 -2.04
CA ALA A 180 3.56 -11.08 -2.44
C ALA A 180 3.24 -10.01 -1.37
N THR A 181 3.27 -10.37 -0.09
CA THR A 181 3.01 -9.39 0.98
C THR A 181 4.10 -8.32 1.07
N ASN A 182 5.37 -8.71 0.93
CA ASN A 182 6.49 -7.76 0.96
C ASN A 182 6.46 -6.81 -0.24
N LYS A 183 6.08 -7.29 -1.43
CA LYS A 183 5.83 -6.44 -2.61
C LYS A 183 4.74 -5.41 -2.32
N TYR A 184 3.62 -5.86 -1.77
CA TYR A 184 2.53 -4.96 -1.41
C TYR A 184 2.96 -3.92 -0.36
N ILE A 185 3.68 -4.31 0.69
CA ILE A 185 4.22 -3.33 1.67
C ILE A 185 5.13 -2.31 0.98
N ASN A 186 5.98 -2.75 0.04
CA ASN A 186 6.86 -1.85 -0.70
C ASN A 186 6.07 -0.89 -1.61
N ILE A 187 4.95 -1.32 -2.22
CA ILE A 187 4.08 -0.41 -2.98
C ILE A 187 3.55 0.72 -2.09
N ILE A 188 3.11 0.39 -0.86
CA ILE A 188 2.60 1.38 0.08
C ILE A 188 3.72 2.33 0.53
N ARG A 189 4.96 1.85 0.64
CA ARG A 189 6.12 2.72 0.90
C ARG A 189 6.35 3.69 -0.25
N TYR A 190 6.33 3.23 -1.49
CA TYR A 190 6.46 4.11 -2.66
C TYR A 190 5.31 5.13 -2.72
N PHE A 191 4.08 4.74 -2.40
CA PHE A 191 2.95 5.67 -2.29
C PHE A 191 3.23 6.74 -1.24
N ASN A 192 3.64 6.31 -0.04
CA ASN A 192 3.98 7.22 1.05
C ASN A 192 5.08 8.21 0.65
N ASN A 193 6.14 7.74 0.01
CA ASN A 193 7.25 8.58 -0.44
C ASN A 193 6.83 9.65 -1.44
N ILE A 194 5.96 9.29 -2.39
CA ILE A 194 5.37 10.22 -3.35
C ILE A 194 4.50 11.26 -2.63
N LEU A 195 3.62 10.81 -1.72
CA LEU A 195 2.74 11.70 -0.95
C LEU A 195 3.53 12.68 -0.09
N VAL A 196 4.53 12.22 0.66
CA VAL A 196 5.39 13.11 1.46
C VAL A 196 6.03 14.20 0.59
N ASN A 197 6.45 13.88 -0.64
CA ASN A 197 7.09 14.85 -1.52
C ASN A 197 6.08 15.85 -2.12
N LEU A 198 4.97 15.35 -2.66
CA LEU A 198 3.93 16.20 -3.27
C LEU A 198 3.24 17.07 -2.22
N GLU A 199 3.02 16.52 -1.04
CA GLU A 199 2.21 17.09 0.03
C GLU A 199 3.05 17.45 1.25
N LEU A 200 4.31 17.86 1.05
CA LEU A 200 5.27 18.14 2.14
C LEU A 200 4.71 19.12 3.18
N LYS A 201 4.04 20.19 2.76
CA LYS A 201 3.42 21.16 3.69
C LYS A 201 2.34 20.50 4.54
N THR A 202 1.54 19.63 3.95
CA THR A 202 0.52 18.87 4.67
C THR A 202 1.16 17.91 5.65
N PHE A 203 2.19 17.15 5.21
CA PHE A 203 2.97 16.26 6.07
C PHE A 203 3.56 16.98 7.30
N LEU A 204 4.19 18.15 7.09
CA LEU A 204 4.76 18.95 8.17
C LEU A 204 3.70 19.48 9.15
N GLY A 205 2.45 19.63 8.71
CA GLY A 205 1.31 20.03 9.54
C GLY A 205 0.62 18.89 10.30
N ILE A 206 0.99 17.62 10.04
CA ILE A 206 0.47 16.47 10.78
C ILE A 206 0.99 16.51 12.22
N ASP A 207 0.22 16.02 13.20
CA ASP A 207 0.76 15.92 14.56
C ASP A 207 1.98 14.98 14.64
N ILE A 208 2.88 15.25 15.59
CA ILE A 208 4.18 14.57 15.68
C ILE A 208 4.04 13.04 15.79
N LYS A 209 2.99 12.53 16.44
CA LYS A 209 2.82 11.07 16.64
C LYS A 209 2.49 10.38 15.33
N ARG A 210 1.57 10.95 14.54
CA ARG A 210 1.24 10.45 13.21
C ARG A 210 2.38 10.62 12.22
N GLN A 211 3.14 11.73 12.32
CA GLN A 211 4.37 11.88 11.53
C GLN A 211 5.38 10.78 11.85
N SER A 212 5.55 10.40 13.13
CA SER A 212 6.45 9.32 13.51
C SER A 212 6.07 7.98 12.87
N ILE A 213 4.77 7.65 12.81
CA ILE A 213 4.30 6.44 12.10
C ILE A 213 4.71 6.46 10.62
N ILE A 214 4.52 7.60 9.95
CA ILE A 214 4.90 7.76 8.54
C ILE A 214 6.41 7.62 8.35
N ARG A 215 7.22 8.30 9.18
CA ARG A 215 8.69 8.29 9.08
C ARG A 215 9.27 6.91 9.36
N ASP A 216 8.76 6.23 10.39
CA ASP A 216 9.14 4.87 10.76
C ASP A 216 8.75 3.82 9.68
N PHE A 217 7.92 4.20 8.71
CA PHE A 217 7.57 3.34 7.59
C PHE A 217 8.47 3.53 6.35
N MET A 218 9.20 4.65 6.26
CA MET A 218 10.11 4.98 5.15
C MET A 218 11.42 4.19 5.24
N TRP A 219 12.12 4.04 4.11
CA TRP A 219 13.53 3.62 4.18
C TRP A 219 14.41 4.76 4.71
N LYS A 220 15.59 4.39 5.20
CA LYS A 220 16.54 5.35 5.76
C LYS A 220 16.95 6.40 4.73
N GLU A 221 17.22 5.97 3.50
CA GLU A 221 17.65 6.82 2.39
C GLU A 221 16.55 7.83 1.98
N ASP A 222 15.29 7.41 2.05
CA ASP A 222 14.13 8.25 1.78
C ASP A 222 13.93 9.30 2.89
N LEU A 223 14.17 8.90 4.14
CA LEU A 223 14.12 9.80 5.29
C LEU A 223 15.24 10.84 5.21
N ASP A 224 16.46 10.44 4.87
CA ASP A 224 17.59 11.36 4.65
C ASP A 224 17.28 12.36 3.51
N SER A 225 16.67 11.85 2.43
CA SER A 225 16.19 12.69 1.31
C SER A 225 15.13 13.70 1.77
N LEU A 226 14.17 13.28 2.59
CA LEU A 226 13.16 14.15 3.19
C LEU A 226 13.77 15.24 4.08
N LEU A 227 14.71 14.88 4.95
CA LEU A 227 15.39 15.84 5.82
C LEU A 227 16.15 16.88 4.99
N SER A 228 16.78 16.48 3.89
CA SER A 228 17.43 17.40 2.97
C SER A 228 16.45 18.38 2.31
N LEU A 229 15.23 17.93 1.97
CA LEU A 229 14.17 18.76 1.39
C LEU A 229 13.64 19.78 2.40
N ILE A 230 13.50 19.37 3.66
CA ILE A 230 13.05 20.25 4.76
C ILE A 230 14.09 21.35 5.01
N ASN A 231 15.37 20.99 5.07
CA ASN A 231 16.45 21.94 5.38
C ASN A 231 16.76 22.95 4.26
N ARG A 232 16.27 22.72 3.04
CA ARG A 232 16.43 23.65 1.89
C ARG A 232 15.34 24.73 1.82
N LYS A 233 14.34 24.70 2.71
CA LYS A 233 13.23 25.65 2.78
C LYS A 233 13.29 26.47 4.06
#